data_AF-A0AAE0GDS4-F1
#
_entry.id   AF-A0AAE0GDS4-F1
#
_cell.length_a   1.000
_cell.length_b   1.000
_cell.length_c   1.000
_cell.angle_alpha   90.00
_cell.angle_beta   90.00
_cell.angle_gamma   90.00
#
_symmetry.space_group_name_H-M   'P 1'
#
loop_
_entity.id
_entity.type
_entity.pdbx_description
1 polymer ?
#
loop_
_entity_poly.entity_id
_entity_poly.type
_entity_poly.pdbx_seq_one_letter_code
_entity_poly.pdbx_strand_id
1 'polypeptide(L)'
;MSQAPLTTGICGLVQLDRRVECPSAAWALASAVFLSSVHTFSSAREAEAKPPEAQASERDSKSPFVYDELQEGIKRRMLSQQRLIEYLRAKSIEVDKIRAEYEAAGGQNSPNVTAHLRFNQNMTALEKQVNYDTQIILYNVNVRGARDRYMELYGCVRPSDAALETIASFSPLIEIGAGKGHWQRKLSDMGADVLAFDTDESVPRATAPNVMQGDVKLGDERQIRKHRNRALFICYPEGEMANKCLDKYSGEYLLYVGEGRGGVNANDAFFDMLERDWVCEKIVEVRPFPECFEKLYVMRRRNYRQGVRWWQWWR
;
A
#
# COMPACT_ATOMS: atom_id res chain seq x y z
N MET A 1 26.50 17.40 46.42
CA MET A 1 26.12 15.97 46.43
C MET A 1 24.60 15.92 46.58
N SER A 2 23.87 15.70 45.49
CA SER A 2 22.42 15.57 45.50
C SER A 2 22.06 14.43 44.56
N GLN A 3 21.41 13.41 45.10
CA GLN A 3 20.91 12.24 44.39
C GLN A 3 19.53 12.55 43.79
N ALA A 4 19.31 12.14 42.54
CA ALA A 4 18.00 12.03 41.92
C ALA A 4 17.84 10.61 41.35
N PRO A 5 16.62 10.03 41.35
CA PRO A 5 16.42 8.60 41.15
C PRO A 5 16.39 8.19 39.67
N LEU A 6 16.85 6.95 39.45
CA LEU A 6 16.85 6.20 38.19
C LEU A 6 15.42 5.95 37.69
N THR A 7 15.14 6.36 36.45
CA THR A 7 14.10 5.76 35.61
C THR A 7 14.77 5.24 34.34
N THR A 8 14.97 3.93 34.29
CA THR A 8 15.57 3.21 33.17
C THR A 8 14.54 3.01 32.06
N GLY A 9 14.57 3.88 31.06
CA GLY A 9 13.94 3.65 29.75
C GLY A 9 14.90 2.92 28.82
N ILE A 10 14.54 1.71 28.41
CA ILE A 10 15.26 0.92 27.42
C ILE A 10 15.00 1.54 26.05
N CYS A 11 15.91 2.42 25.61
CA CYS A 11 16.00 2.91 24.25
C CYS A 11 17.48 2.86 23.86
N GLY A 12 17.86 1.88 23.04
CA GLY A 12 19.23 1.76 22.55
C GLY A 12 19.51 0.38 21.99
N LEU A 13 20.16 0.35 20.81
CA LEU A 13 20.51 -0.79 19.95
C LEU A 13 19.37 -1.15 18.98
N VAL A 14 19.45 -0.90 17.67
CA VAL A 14 20.55 -1.25 16.77
C VAL A 14 20.63 -0.23 15.61
N GLN A 15 21.71 0.56 15.57
CA GLN A 15 22.26 1.08 14.31
C GLN A 15 23.10 -0.06 13.71
N LEU A 16 22.59 -0.72 12.67
CA LEU A 16 23.37 -1.66 11.87
C LEU A 16 23.93 -0.95 10.65
N ASP A 17 25.25 -1.07 10.53
CA ASP A 17 26.13 -0.50 9.54
C ASP A 17 25.73 -0.87 8.10
N ARG A 18 25.72 0.13 7.23
CA ARG A 18 25.41 0.01 5.80
C ARG A 18 26.63 -0.55 5.08
N ARG A 19 26.83 -1.87 5.08
CA ARG A 19 27.84 -2.51 4.20
C ARG A 19 27.74 -4.05 4.11
N VAL A 20 26.58 -4.59 3.75
CA VAL A 20 26.47 -5.95 3.16
C VAL A 20 25.33 -5.96 2.14
N GLU A 21 25.68 -5.91 0.86
CA GLU A 21 24.73 -6.09 -0.26
C GLU A 21 24.46 -7.60 -0.47
N CYS A 22 23.25 -8.03 -0.13
CA CYS A 22 22.62 -9.24 -0.65
C CYS A 22 21.10 -8.98 -0.73
N PRO A 23 20.56 -8.58 -1.91
CA PRO A 23 19.14 -8.26 -2.03
C PRO A 23 18.36 -9.54 -2.36
N SER A 24 17.74 -10.16 -1.35
CA SER A 24 16.60 -11.05 -1.61
C SER A 24 15.32 -10.32 -1.20
N ALA A 25 14.42 -10.15 -2.15
CA ALA A 25 13.16 -9.41 -2.00
C ALA A 25 12.28 -9.93 -0.86
N ALA A 26 12.48 -11.18 -0.40
CA ALA A 26 11.75 -11.74 0.73
C ALA A 26 12.08 -11.12 2.09
N TRP A 27 13.31 -10.64 2.33
CA TRP A 27 13.61 -9.90 3.57
C TRP A 27 13.01 -8.50 3.55
N ALA A 28 12.93 -7.87 2.38
CA ALA A 28 12.26 -6.60 2.20
C ALA A 28 10.73 -6.74 2.35
N LEU A 29 10.12 -7.83 1.88
CA LEU A 29 8.69 -8.11 2.08
C LEU A 29 8.36 -8.50 3.52
N ALA A 30 9.16 -9.35 4.17
CA ALA A 30 8.98 -9.70 5.58
C ALA A 30 9.22 -8.50 6.50
N SER A 31 10.21 -7.64 6.19
CA SER A 31 10.46 -6.39 6.92
C SER A 31 9.45 -5.30 6.59
N ALA A 32 8.93 -5.21 5.36
CA ALA A 32 7.88 -4.26 5.00
C ALA A 32 6.54 -4.61 5.66
N VAL A 33 6.21 -5.91 5.78
CA VAL A 33 5.06 -6.37 6.56
C VAL A 33 5.26 -6.10 8.06
N PHE A 34 6.49 -6.24 8.57
CA PHE A 34 6.83 -5.93 9.96
C PHE A 34 6.84 -4.42 10.27
N LEU A 35 7.32 -3.57 9.35
CA LEU A 35 7.43 -2.11 9.56
C LEU A 35 6.13 -1.36 9.26
N SER A 36 5.32 -1.79 8.28
CA SER A 36 4.02 -1.16 8.02
C SER A 36 2.99 -1.45 9.12
N SER A 37 3.08 -2.64 9.75
CA SER A 37 2.17 -3.06 10.83
C SER A 37 2.57 -2.52 12.21
N VAL A 38 3.85 -2.18 12.43
CA VAL A 38 4.33 -1.66 13.73
C VAL A 38 4.24 -0.13 13.80
N HIS A 39 4.34 0.59 12.68
CA HIS A 39 4.20 2.06 12.68
C HIS A 39 2.76 2.58 12.78
N THR A 40 1.74 1.75 12.53
CA THR A 40 0.34 2.13 12.79
C THR A 40 -0.02 2.11 14.27
N PHE A 41 0.84 1.59 15.16
CA PHE A 41 0.49 1.36 16.58
C PHE A 41 1.21 2.24 17.61
N SER A 42 2.07 3.17 17.19
CA SER A 42 2.83 4.03 18.14
C SER A 42 2.32 5.46 18.29
N SER A 43 1.15 5.82 17.75
CA SER A 43 0.52 7.13 18.02
C SER A 43 -0.97 6.99 18.31
N ALA A 44 -1.31 6.18 19.32
CA ALA A 44 -2.66 6.17 19.90
C ALA A 44 -2.55 6.06 21.42
N ARG A 45 -2.11 7.13 22.07
CA ARG A 45 -2.41 7.39 23.48
C ARG A 45 -2.75 8.87 23.70
N GLU A 46 -4.02 9.06 24.03
CA GLU A 46 -4.64 10.10 24.85
C GLU A 46 -4.57 11.57 24.40
N ALA A 47 -5.73 12.09 23.97
CA ALA A 47 -6.46 13.12 24.71
C ALA A 47 -7.93 13.15 24.26
N GLU A 48 -8.84 12.66 25.11
CA GLU A 48 -10.28 12.89 24.95
C GLU A 48 -10.59 14.37 25.15
N ALA A 49 -11.07 15.03 24.11
CA ALA A 49 -11.79 16.30 24.20
C ALA A 49 -13.12 16.15 23.46
N LYS A 50 -14.21 16.34 24.21
CA LYS A 50 -15.59 16.21 23.72
C LYS A 50 -15.88 17.31 22.69
N PRO A 51 -16.29 17.00 21.45
CA PRO A 51 -16.60 18.03 20.46
C PRO A 51 -17.95 18.70 20.76
N PRO A 52 -18.13 19.99 20.40
CA PRO A 52 -19.38 20.70 20.61
C PRO A 52 -20.50 20.14 19.73
N GLU A 53 -21.69 20.03 20.30
CA GLU A 53 -22.92 19.56 19.66
C GLU A 53 -23.25 20.42 18.43
N ALA A 54 -22.91 19.92 17.25
CA ALA A 54 -23.46 20.39 15.98
C ALA A 54 -24.76 19.61 15.74
N GLN A 55 -25.87 20.34 15.59
CA GLN A 55 -27.20 19.81 15.34
C GLN A 55 -27.19 18.88 14.12
N ALA A 56 -27.39 17.59 14.39
CA ALA A 56 -27.49 16.54 13.39
C ALA A 56 -28.77 16.72 12.58
N SER A 57 -28.61 17.09 11.31
CA SER A 57 -29.69 16.94 10.33
C SER A 57 -29.71 15.50 9.84
N GLU A 58 -30.90 14.88 9.89
CA GLU A 58 -31.19 13.52 9.46
C GLU A 58 -30.69 13.25 8.03
N ARG A 59 -29.58 12.51 7.93
CA ARG A 59 -29.32 11.58 6.83
C ARG A 59 -28.79 10.30 7.43
N ASP A 60 -29.71 9.39 7.69
CA ASP A 60 -29.44 7.97 7.85
C ASP A 60 -28.72 7.46 6.59
N SER A 61 -27.40 7.31 6.65
CA SER A 61 -26.69 6.32 5.81
C SER A 61 -25.30 6.10 6.39
N LYS A 62 -25.00 4.86 6.79
CA LYS A 62 -23.64 4.43 7.15
C LYS A 62 -22.64 4.92 6.10
N SER A 63 -21.45 5.33 6.54
CA SER A 63 -20.35 5.74 5.65
C SER A 63 -20.16 4.71 4.52
N PRO A 64 -19.99 5.13 3.25
CA PRO A 64 -19.76 4.22 2.13
C PRO A 64 -18.43 3.46 2.24
N PHE A 65 -17.55 3.89 3.15
CA PHE A 65 -16.25 3.27 3.41
C PHE A 65 -16.32 2.22 4.52
N VAL A 66 -17.49 1.97 5.11
CA VAL A 66 -17.69 0.96 6.15
C VAL A 66 -18.67 -0.10 5.64
N TYR A 67 -18.19 -1.33 5.47
CA TYR A 67 -18.96 -2.46 4.99
C TYR A 67 -18.56 -3.74 5.71
N ASP A 68 -19.54 -4.62 5.91
CA ASP A 68 -19.43 -5.75 6.84
C ASP A 68 -18.32 -6.72 6.44
N GLU A 69 -18.11 -6.97 5.14
CA GLU A 69 -17.08 -7.88 4.66
C GLU A 69 -15.66 -7.41 5.04
N LEU A 70 -15.39 -6.10 4.95
CA LEU A 70 -14.12 -5.52 5.39
C LEU A 70 -13.98 -5.58 6.91
N GLN A 71 -15.03 -5.26 7.66
CA GLN A 71 -14.96 -5.29 9.13
C GLN A 71 -14.68 -6.69 9.67
N GLU A 72 -15.31 -7.70 9.09
CA GLU A 72 -14.98 -9.09 9.40
C GLU A 72 -13.59 -9.50 8.88
N GLY A 73 -13.19 -8.98 7.72
CA GLY A 73 -11.84 -9.14 7.18
C GLY A 73 -10.74 -8.62 8.10
N ILE A 74 -10.92 -7.42 8.67
CA ILE A 74 -9.98 -6.79 9.62
C ILE A 74 -9.80 -7.69 10.86
N LYS A 75 -10.89 -8.22 11.42
CA LYS A 75 -10.82 -9.15 12.57
C LYS A 75 -10.02 -10.41 12.22
N ARG A 76 -10.26 -11.00 11.04
CA ARG A 76 -9.48 -12.16 10.56
C ARG A 76 -8.01 -11.82 10.35
N ARG A 77 -7.72 -10.63 9.81
CA ARG A 77 -6.36 -10.15 9.55
C ARG A 77 -5.55 -10.03 10.85
N MET A 78 -6.16 -9.59 11.95
CA MET A 78 -5.50 -9.56 13.27
C MET A 78 -5.05 -10.96 13.72
N LEU A 79 -5.90 -11.98 13.54
CA LEU A 79 -5.55 -13.37 13.86
C LEU A 79 -4.47 -13.91 12.92
N SER A 80 -4.54 -13.59 11.62
CA SER A 80 -3.50 -13.95 10.65
C SER A 80 -2.15 -13.29 10.97
N GLN A 81 -2.13 -12.05 11.43
CA GLN A 81 -0.91 -11.36 11.87
C GLN A 81 -0.26 -12.04 13.06
N GLN A 82 -1.03 -12.46 14.07
CA GLN A 82 -0.50 -13.22 15.21
C GLN A 82 0.12 -14.53 14.76
N ARG A 83 -0.59 -15.31 13.93
CA ARG A 83 -0.09 -16.56 13.35
C ARG A 83 1.18 -16.34 12.53
N LEU A 84 1.24 -15.26 11.76
CA LEU A 84 2.43 -14.92 10.97
C LEU A 84 3.63 -14.60 11.88
N ILE A 85 3.43 -13.84 12.95
CA ILE A 85 4.50 -13.52 13.91
C ILE A 85 5.06 -14.80 14.54
N GLU A 86 4.20 -15.72 14.98
CA GLU A 86 4.62 -17.01 15.54
C GLU A 86 5.37 -17.85 14.51
N TYR A 87 4.85 -17.93 13.28
CA TYR A 87 5.49 -18.62 12.17
C TYR A 87 6.88 -18.06 11.87
N LEU A 88 7.02 -16.74 11.77
CA LEU A 88 8.30 -16.08 11.46
C LEU A 88 9.32 -16.26 12.59
N ARG A 89 8.89 -16.26 13.87
CA ARG A 89 9.76 -16.60 15.01
C ARG A 89 10.27 -18.04 14.92
N ALA A 90 9.42 -18.99 14.52
CA ALA A 90 9.87 -20.36 14.33
C ALA A 90 10.88 -20.47 13.17
N LYS A 91 10.64 -19.73 12.08
CA LYS A 91 11.53 -19.71 10.92
C LYS A 91 12.86 -18.98 11.16
N SER A 92 12.93 -18.03 12.09
CA SER A 92 14.20 -17.38 12.43
C SER A 92 15.22 -18.37 12.99
N ILE A 93 14.78 -19.36 13.77
CA ILE A 93 15.64 -20.44 14.29
C ILE A 93 16.27 -21.25 13.13
N GLU A 94 15.49 -21.50 12.08
CA GLU A 94 15.98 -22.21 10.89
C GLU A 94 16.99 -21.37 10.09
N VAL A 95 16.75 -20.06 9.96
CA VAL A 95 17.71 -19.12 9.38
C VAL A 95 19.01 -19.11 10.18
N ASP A 96 18.93 -19.01 11.50
CA ASP A 96 20.11 -18.97 12.38
C ASP A 96 20.92 -20.25 12.28
N LYS A 97 20.26 -21.41 12.15
CA LYS A 97 20.93 -22.68 11.90
C LYS A 97 21.69 -22.69 10.57
N ILE A 98 21.05 -22.26 9.48
CA ILE A 98 21.70 -22.20 8.15
C ILE A 98 22.91 -21.25 8.18
N ARG A 99 22.79 -20.11 8.88
CA ARG A 99 23.88 -19.16 9.06
C ARG A 99 25.03 -19.74 9.89
N ALA A 100 24.73 -20.37 11.02
CA ALA A 100 25.74 -21.00 11.87
C ALA A 100 26.52 -22.09 11.12
N GLU A 101 25.84 -22.92 10.31
CA GLU A 101 26.49 -23.93 9.46
C GLU A 101 27.42 -23.29 8.41
N TYR A 102 27.00 -22.17 7.83
CA TYR A 102 27.80 -21.43 6.85
C TYR A 102 29.02 -20.74 7.48
N GLU A 103 28.84 -20.12 8.65
CA GLU A 103 29.94 -19.52 9.43
C GLU A 103 30.96 -20.57 9.87
N ALA A 104 30.51 -21.73 10.35
CA ALA A 104 31.38 -22.85 10.70
C ALA A 104 32.19 -23.38 9.49
N ALA A 105 31.69 -23.20 8.26
CA ALA A 105 32.39 -23.53 7.02
C ALA A 105 33.35 -22.42 6.51
N GLY A 106 33.57 -21.36 7.30
CA GLY A 106 34.45 -20.24 6.95
C GLY A 106 33.71 -18.99 6.44
N GLY A 107 32.38 -19.04 6.36
CA GLY A 107 31.53 -17.91 5.98
C GLY A 107 31.94 -17.28 4.64
N GLN A 108 31.91 -15.95 4.58
CA GLN A 108 32.28 -15.19 3.36
C GLN A 108 33.74 -15.38 2.92
N ASN A 109 34.63 -15.74 3.85
CA ASN A 109 36.05 -15.93 3.58
C ASN A 109 36.40 -17.38 3.23
N SER A 110 35.39 -18.26 3.14
CA SER A 110 35.62 -19.66 2.83
C SER A 110 36.17 -19.80 1.41
N PRO A 111 37.33 -20.46 1.21
CA PRO A 111 37.78 -20.80 -0.14
C PRO A 111 36.92 -21.90 -0.77
N ASN A 112 35.98 -22.50 -0.02
CA ASN A 112 35.14 -23.59 -0.48
C ASN A 112 33.86 -23.08 -1.17
N VAL A 113 33.90 -23.00 -2.50
CA VAL A 113 32.75 -22.64 -3.36
C VAL A 113 31.49 -23.47 -3.04
N THR A 114 31.66 -24.73 -2.63
CA THR A 114 30.55 -25.62 -2.27
C THR A 114 29.76 -25.12 -1.06
N ALA A 115 30.43 -24.48 -0.09
CA ALA A 115 29.78 -23.93 1.10
C ALA A 115 28.86 -22.76 0.75
N HIS A 116 29.33 -21.84 -0.12
CA HIS A 116 28.50 -20.74 -0.64
C HIS A 116 27.31 -21.25 -1.44
N LEU A 117 27.52 -22.22 -2.33
CA LEU A 117 26.44 -22.79 -3.13
C LEU A 117 25.38 -23.45 -2.25
N ARG A 118 25.78 -24.23 -1.25
CA ARG A 118 24.84 -24.87 -0.30
C ARG A 118 24.08 -23.83 0.52
N PHE A 119 24.76 -22.82 1.04
CA PHE A 119 24.11 -21.73 1.78
C PHE A 119 23.05 -21.03 0.92
N ASN A 120 23.41 -20.64 -0.31
CA ASN A 120 22.48 -19.99 -1.23
C ASN A 120 21.29 -20.89 -1.58
N GLN A 121 21.53 -22.17 -1.86
CA GLN A 121 20.47 -23.14 -2.13
C GLN A 121 19.51 -23.29 -0.95
N ASN A 122 20.03 -23.41 0.27
CA ASN A 122 19.23 -23.52 1.49
C ASN A 122 18.42 -22.25 1.75
N MET A 123 19.05 -21.07 1.62
CA MET A 123 18.37 -19.79 1.77
C MET A 123 17.27 -19.58 0.74
N THR A 124 17.52 -19.91 -0.54
CA THR A 124 16.51 -19.84 -1.59
C THR A 124 15.36 -20.83 -1.37
N ALA A 125 15.66 -22.05 -0.91
CA ALA A 125 14.62 -23.03 -0.58
C ALA A 125 13.75 -22.55 0.58
N LEU A 126 14.36 -22.02 1.63
CA LEU A 126 13.67 -21.45 2.78
C LEU A 126 12.82 -20.23 2.39
N GLU A 127 13.36 -19.33 1.59
CA GLU A 127 12.63 -18.18 1.04
C GLU A 127 11.37 -18.62 0.29
N LYS A 128 11.49 -19.60 -0.63
CA LYS A 128 10.34 -20.14 -1.37
C LYS A 128 9.29 -20.78 -0.47
N GLN A 129 9.72 -21.39 0.64
CA GLN A 129 8.82 -21.99 1.62
C GLN A 129 8.13 -20.91 2.46
N VAL A 130 8.89 -19.94 2.97
CA VAL A 130 8.36 -18.80 3.72
C VAL A 130 7.33 -18.05 2.89
N ASN A 131 7.63 -17.69 1.64
CA ASN A 131 6.69 -16.99 0.76
C ASN A 131 5.39 -17.76 0.51
N TYR A 132 5.47 -19.10 0.42
CA TYR A 132 4.29 -19.94 0.25
C TYR A 132 3.45 -20.02 1.53
N ASP A 133 4.10 -20.24 2.67
CA ASP A 133 3.41 -20.35 3.96
C ASP A 133 2.82 -19.01 4.41
N THR A 134 3.51 -17.89 4.19
CA THR A 134 2.97 -16.55 4.48
C THR A 134 1.73 -16.26 3.64
N GLN A 135 1.71 -16.69 2.36
CA GLN A 135 0.54 -16.54 1.50
C GLN A 135 -0.66 -17.33 2.04
N ILE A 136 -0.44 -18.55 2.54
CA ILE A 136 -1.49 -19.36 3.17
C ILE A 136 -1.99 -18.67 4.45
N ILE A 137 -1.08 -18.20 5.31
CA ILE A 137 -1.43 -17.56 6.58
C ILE A 137 -2.25 -16.27 6.36
N LEU A 138 -1.80 -15.42 5.42
CA LEU A 138 -2.38 -14.10 5.20
C LEU A 138 -3.63 -14.13 4.33
N TYR A 139 -3.63 -14.95 3.27
CA TYR A 139 -4.63 -14.90 2.21
C TYR A 139 -5.44 -16.19 2.07
N ASN A 140 -5.13 -17.22 2.85
CA ASN A 140 -5.76 -18.53 2.76
C ASN A 140 -5.67 -19.16 1.34
N VAL A 141 -4.59 -18.87 0.61
CA VAL A 141 -4.37 -19.39 -0.75
C VAL A 141 -3.31 -20.47 -0.75
N ASN A 142 -3.73 -21.72 -0.99
CA ASN A 142 -2.85 -22.89 -1.04
C ASN A 142 -2.34 -23.21 -2.45
N VAL A 143 -1.85 -22.18 -3.17
CA VAL A 143 -1.28 -22.33 -4.52
C VAL A 143 0.05 -21.59 -4.59
N ARG A 144 1.14 -22.33 -4.78
CA ARG A 144 2.50 -21.77 -4.76
C ARG A 144 2.67 -20.65 -5.79
N GLY A 145 3.20 -19.51 -5.34
CA GLY A 145 3.46 -18.31 -6.16
C GLY A 145 2.21 -17.63 -6.72
N ALA A 146 1.02 -17.89 -6.18
CA ALA A 146 -0.22 -17.28 -6.68
C ALA A 146 -0.24 -15.76 -6.48
N ARG A 147 0.26 -15.27 -5.34
CA ARG A 147 0.36 -13.85 -5.05
C ARG A 147 1.35 -13.16 -5.97
N ASP A 148 2.53 -13.76 -6.18
CA ASP A 148 3.54 -13.21 -7.08
C ASP A 148 3.01 -13.08 -8.50
N ARG A 149 2.40 -14.15 -9.04
CA ARG A 149 1.77 -14.11 -10.37
C ARG A 149 0.64 -13.08 -10.46
N TYR A 150 -0.15 -12.93 -9.40
CA TYR A 150 -1.20 -11.91 -9.37
C TYR A 150 -0.59 -10.51 -9.43
N MET A 151 0.42 -10.22 -8.61
CA MET A 151 1.11 -8.92 -8.57
C MET A 151 1.80 -8.62 -9.91
N GLU A 152 2.40 -9.63 -10.54
CA GLU A 152 3.04 -9.50 -11.85
C GLU A 152 2.05 -9.19 -12.97
N LEU A 153 0.83 -9.73 -12.92
CA LEU A 153 -0.17 -9.51 -13.97
C LEU A 153 -1.00 -8.25 -13.74
N TYR A 154 -1.24 -7.88 -12.48
CA TYR A 154 -2.29 -6.94 -12.12
C TYR A 154 -1.85 -5.83 -11.17
N GLY A 155 -0.64 -5.89 -10.63
CA GLY A 155 -0.24 -5.04 -9.50
C GLY A 155 -1.06 -5.36 -8.25
N CYS A 156 -1.29 -4.35 -7.41
CA CYS A 156 -1.96 -4.55 -6.11
C CYS A 156 -3.41 -5.02 -6.24
N VAL A 157 -4.13 -4.55 -7.27
CA VAL A 157 -5.57 -4.80 -7.46
C VAL A 157 -5.86 -5.08 -8.93
N ARG A 158 -6.49 -6.21 -9.23
CA ARG A 158 -6.91 -6.53 -10.59
C ARG A 158 -8.19 -5.75 -10.93
N PRO A 159 -8.22 -5.03 -12.07
CA PRO A 159 -9.42 -4.36 -12.53
C PRO A 159 -10.53 -5.35 -12.90
N SER A 160 -11.77 -4.93 -12.69
CA SER A 160 -12.92 -5.45 -13.44
C SER A 160 -13.14 -4.61 -14.70
N ASP A 161 -13.86 -5.16 -15.69
CA ASP A 161 -14.19 -4.43 -16.92
C ASP A 161 -15.02 -3.17 -16.61
N ALA A 162 -16.00 -3.31 -15.72
CA ALA A 162 -16.80 -2.18 -15.23
C ALA A 162 -15.97 -1.10 -14.51
N ALA A 163 -14.91 -1.47 -13.77
CA ALA A 163 -14.02 -0.51 -13.13
C ALA A 163 -13.20 0.26 -14.17
N LEU A 164 -12.65 -0.42 -15.18
CA LEU A 164 -11.91 0.22 -16.25
C LEU A 164 -12.79 1.16 -17.08
N GLU A 165 -13.98 0.72 -17.48
CA GLU A 165 -14.95 1.54 -18.19
C GLU A 165 -15.36 2.76 -17.37
N THR A 166 -15.61 2.56 -16.07
CA THR A 166 -15.96 3.66 -15.16
C THR A 166 -14.82 4.66 -15.08
N ILE A 167 -13.58 4.23 -14.82
CA ILE A 167 -12.44 5.14 -14.71
C ILE A 167 -12.16 5.86 -16.04
N ALA A 168 -12.20 5.14 -17.17
CA ALA A 168 -11.95 5.70 -18.49
C ALA A 168 -12.95 6.82 -18.85
N SER A 169 -14.19 6.73 -18.37
CA SER A 169 -15.22 7.77 -18.61
C SER A 169 -14.89 9.15 -17.99
N PHE A 170 -13.94 9.21 -17.06
CA PHE A 170 -13.45 10.45 -16.45
C PHE A 170 -12.16 10.99 -17.10
N SER A 171 -11.72 10.40 -18.21
CA SER A 171 -10.59 10.91 -19.00
C SER A 171 -10.80 12.39 -19.38
N PRO A 172 -9.78 13.26 -19.23
CA PRO A 172 -8.39 12.96 -18.95
C PRO A 172 -8.06 12.70 -17.46
N LEU A 173 -7.17 11.74 -17.20
CA LEU A 173 -6.78 11.26 -15.87
C LEU A 173 -5.34 11.67 -15.51
N ILE A 174 -5.11 11.88 -14.21
CA ILE A 174 -3.78 11.83 -13.60
C ILE A 174 -3.76 10.72 -12.53
N GLU A 175 -2.88 9.75 -12.71
CA GLU A 175 -2.64 8.66 -11.75
C GLU A 175 -1.40 8.97 -10.90
N ILE A 176 -1.53 8.92 -9.57
CA ILE A 176 -0.40 9.05 -8.64
C ILE A 176 -0.23 7.73 -7.87
N GLY A 177 1.03 7.27 -7.77
CA GLY A 177 1.35 5.96 -7.20
C GLY A 177 1.07 4.83 -8.18
N ALA A 178 1.38 5.03 -9.46
CA ALA A 178 1.04 4.10 -10.54
C ALA A 178 1.85 2.79 -10.53
N GLY A 179 2.91 2.70 -9.72
CA GLY A 179 3.87 1.61 -9.68
C GLY A 179 4.42 1.31 -11.08
N LYS A 180 4.24 0.07 -11.53
CA LYS A 180 4.67 -0.37 -12.88
C LYS A 180 3.72 0.07 -14.01
N GLY A 181 2.58 0.69 -13.72
CA GLY A 181 1.65 1.20 -14.73
C GLY A 181 0.62 0.19 -15.24
N HIS A 182 0.22 -0.79 -14.42
CA HIS A 182 -0.80 -1.78 -14.81
C HIS A 182 -2.14 -1.15 -15.18
N TRP A 183 -2.61 -0.19 -14.38
CA TRP A 183 -3.86 0.53 -14.64
C TRP A 183 -3.70 1.52 -15.78
N GLN A 184 -2.63 2.35 -15.75
CA GLN A 184 -2.29 3.24 -16.85
C GLN A 184 -2.34 2.54 -18.20
N ARG A 185 -1.65 1.40 -18.36
CA ARG A 185 -1.61 0.67 -19.63
C ARG A 185 -3.01 0.25 -20.08
N LYS A 186 -3.78 -0.39 -19.20
CA LYS A 186 -5.14 -0.88 -19.52
C LYS A 186 -6.09 0.26 -19.89
N LEU A 187 -6.01 1.39 -19.19
CA LEU A 187 -6.84 2.55 -19.47
C LEU A 187 -6.46 3.21 -20.79
N SER A 188 -5.15 3.33 -21.08
CA SER A 188 -4.69 3.85 -22.37
C SER A 188 -4.98 2.92 -23.54
N ASP A 189 -4.95 1.60 -23.36
CA ASP A 189 -5.40 0.63 -24.38
C ASP A 189 -6.91 0.80 -24.70
N MET A 190 -7.70 1.36 -23.76
CA MET A 190 -9.10 1.75 -23.98
C MET A 190 -9.28 3.16 -24.54
N GLY A 191 -8.19 3.86 -24.86
CA GLY A 191 -8.20 5.21 -25.41
C GLY A 191 -8.32 6.33 -24.37
N ALA A 192 -8.20 6.05 -23.07
CA ALA A 192 -8.16 7.10 -22.06
C ALA A 192 -6.82 7.86 -22.09
N ASP A 193 -6.90 9.18 -21.93
CA ASP A 193 -5.72 10.05 -21.75
C ASP A 193 -5.29 10.00 -20.28
N VAL A 194 -4.21 9.27 -19.99
CA VAL A 194 -3.71 9.04 -18.63
C VAL A 194 -2.29 9.53 -18.49
N LEU A 195 -2.05 10.43 -17.54
CA LEU A 195 -0.71 10.76 -17.07
C LEU A 195 -0.45 10.04 -15.75
N ALA A 196 0.49 9.10 -15.75
CA ALA A 196 0.82 8.31 -14.56
C ALA A 196 2.17 8.70 -13.98
N PHE A 197 2.23 8.80 -12.65
CA PHE A 197 3.44 9.12 -11.90
C PHE A 197 3.67 8.17 -10.73
N ASP A 198 4.92 7.83 -10.49
CA ASP A 198 5.37 7.06 -9.33
C ASP A 198 6.78 7.51 -8.88
N THR A 199 7.12 7.33 -7.61
CA THR A 199 8.43 7.73 -7.06
C THR A 199 9.52 6.68 -7.28
N ASP A 200 9.17 5.45 -7.69
CA ASP A 200 10.07 4.29 -7.79
C ASP A 200 10.70 3.86 -6.45
N GLU A 201 10.28 4.48 -5.32
CA GLU A 201 10.86 4.19 -3.99
C GLU A 201 10.40 2.84 -3.44
N SER A 202 9.19 2.40 -3.76
CA SER A 202 8.56 1.17 -3.27
C SER A 202 8.57 0.02 -4.28
N VAL A 203 9.09 0.23 -5.49
CA VAL A 203 9.21 -0.83 -6.49
C VAL A 203 10.48 -1.63 -6.20
N PRO A 204 10.41 -2.93 -5.84
CA PRO A 204 11.61 -3.71 -5.59
C PRO A 204 12.49 -3.71 -6.84
N ARG A 205 13.70 -3.15 -6.74
CA ARG A 205 14.75 -3.34 -7.75
C ARG A 205 15.23 -4.79 -7.64
N ALA A 206 14.44 -5.72 -8.18
CA ALA A 206 14.87 -7.09 -8.35
C ALA A 206 16.04 -7.13 -9.34
N THR A 207 16.85 -8.19 -9.25
CA THR A 207 17.99 -8.52 -10.12
C THR A 207 17.61 -8.83 -11.57
N ALA A 208 16.32 -8.77 -11.92
CA ALA A 208 15.80 -8.80 -13.29
C ALA A 208 15.43 -7.38 -13.73
N PRO A 209 15.53 -7.04 -15.03
CA PRO A 209 15.09 -5.73 -15.51
C PRO A 209 13.68 -5.44 -15.02
N ASN A 210 13.50 -4.32 -14.33
CA ASN A 210 12.22 -3.89 -13.78
C ASN A 210 11.31 -3.49 -14.97
N VAL A 211 10.59 -4.47 -15.53
CA VAL A 211 9.79 -4.25 -16.74
C VAL A 211 8.56 -3.42 -16.36
N MET A 212 8.59 -2.15 -16.73
CA MET A 212 7.43 -1.27 -16.69
C MET A 212 6.33 -1.83 -17.62
N GLN A 213 5.09 -1.81 -17.13
CA GLN A 213 3.91 -2.28 -17.86
C GLN A 213 3.25 -1.16 -18.66
N GLY A 214 3.35 0.07 -18.15
CA GLY A 214 2.83 1.28 -18.75
C GLY A 214 3.86 2.40 -18.89
N ASP A 215 3.45 3.52 -19.48
CA ASP A 215 4.18 4.78 -19.52
C ASP A 215 3.98 5.52 -18.19
N VAL A 216 4.84 5.22 -17.21
CA VAL A 216 4.86 5.87 -15.90
C VAL A 216 6.08 6.76 -15.79
N LYS A 217 5.85 8.02 -15.41
CA LYS A 217 6.89 9.03 -15.28
C LYS A 217 7.33 9.13 -13.82
N LEU A 218 8.61 9.39 -13.59
CA LEU A 218 9.09 9.67 -12.24
C LEU A 218 8.41 10.94 -11.69
N GLY A 219 7.75 10.82 -10.54
CA GLY A 219 7.06 11.94 -9.91
C GLY A 219 6.17 11.49 -8.76
N ASP A 220 5.72 12.48 -8.00
CA ASP A 220 4.84 12.28 -6.85
C ASP A 220 3.60 13.17 -6.97
N GLU A 221 2.88 13.34 -5.87
CA GLU A 221 1.64 14.10 -5.83
C GLU A 221 1.82 15.58 -6.19
N ARG A 222 3.06 16.12 -6.20
CA ARG A 222 3.34 17.49 -6.66
C ARG A 222 2.95 17.70 -8.13
N GLN A 223 2.90 16.64 -8.94
CA GLN A 223 2.48 16.73 -10.35
C GLN A 223 1.01 17.13 -10.51
N ILE A 224 0.16 16.86 -9.51
CA ILE A 224 -1.27 17.24 -9.51
C ILE A 224 -1.46 18.73 -9.82
N ARG A 225 -0.59 19.60 -9.24
CA ARG A 225 -0.72 21.06 -9.42
C ARG A 225 -0.47 21.53 -10.85
N LYS A 226 0.24 20.73 -11.66
CA LYS A 226 0.54 21.02 -13.07
C LYS A 226 -0.56 20.53 -14.01
N HIS A 227 -1.46 19.67 -13.53
CA HIS A 227 -2.47 18.98 -14.33
C HIS A 227 -3.88 19.10 -13.71
N ARG A 228 -4.25 20.31 -13.29
CA ARG A 228 -5.48 20.59 -12.50
C ARG A 228 -6.78 20.30 -13.24
N ASN A 229 -6.75 20.16 -14.56
CA ASN A 229 -7.91 19.89 -15.41
C ASN A 229 -8.20 18.39 -15.59
N ARG A 230 -7.54 17.52 -14.84
CA ARG A 230 -7.70 16.06 -14.92
C ARG A 230 -8.41 15.50 -13.69
N ALA A 231 -9.15 14.41 -13.86
CA ALA A 231 -9.63 13.64 -12.71
C ALA A 231 -8.45 12.96 -12.02
N LEU A 232 -8.43 12.98 -10.68
CA LEU A 232 -7.38 12.32 -9.90
C LEU A 232 -7.73 10.85 -9.77
N PHE A 233 -6.81 9.97 -10.15
CA PHE A 233 -6.88 8.54 -9.91
C PHE A 233 -5.77 8.12 -8.95
N ILE A 234 -6.13 7.38 -7.90
CA ILE A 234 -5.19 6.76 -6.98
C ILE A 234 -5.62 5.32 -6.75
N CYS A 235 -4.69 4.38 -6.88
CA CYS A 235 -4.93 2.95 -6.67
C CYS A 235 -3.97 2.44 -5.60
N TYR A 236 -4.52 1.79 -4.58
CA TYR A 236 -3.79 1.20 -3.47
C TYR A 236 -2.80 2.19 -2.82
N PRO A 237 -3.25 3.37 -2.37
CA PRO A 237 -2.35 4.33 -1.76
C PRO A 237 -1.80 3.81 -0.43
N GLU A 238 -0.49 3.96 -0.25
CA GLU A 238 0.22 3.62 0.99
C GLU A 238 0.50 4.87 1.83
N GLY A 239 0.48 4.68 3.16
CA GLY A 239 0.79 5.73 4.13
C GLY A 239 -0.02 7.02 3.90
N GLU A 240 0.68 8.15 3.85
CA GLU A 240 0.08 9.48 3.69
C GLU A 240 -0.18 9.88 2.23
N MET A 241 0.10 9.01 1.25
CA MET A 241 0.03 9.40 -0.18
C MET A 241 -1.35 9.95 -0.56
N ALA A 242 -2.41 9.32 -0.07
CA ALA A 242 -3.78 9.74 -0.34
C ALA A 242 -4.08 11.15 0.19
N ASN A 243 -3.68 11.46 1.43
CA ASN A 243 -3.84 12.80 2.02
C ASN A 243 -3.04 13.85 1.25
N LYS A 244 -1.77 13.56 0.96
CA LYS A 244 -0.91 14.48 0.20
C LYS A 244 -1.47 14.75 -1.19
N CYS A 245 -2.10 13.76 -1.83
CA CYS A 245 -2.81 13.96 -3.09
C CYS A 245 -3.99 14.91 -2.92
N LEU A 246 -4.87 14.69 -1.93
CA LEU A 246 -6.04 15.56 -1.70
C LEU A 246 -5.65 17.00 -1.33
N ASP A 247 -4.57 17.20 -0.57
CA ASP A 247 -4.06 18.53 -0.22
C ASP A 247 -3.64 19.36 -1.45
N LYS A 248 -3.26 18.68 -2.53
CA LYS A 248 -2.85 19.32 -3.79
C LYS A 248 -3.94 19.32 -4.85
N TYR A 249 -4.94 18.46 -4.71
CA TYR A 249 -5.99 18.28 -5.69
C TYR A 249 -7.16 19.24 -5.44
N SER A 250 -7.41 20.12 -6.42
CA SER A 250 -8.56 21.03 -6.42
C SER A 250 -9.59 20.70 -7.51
N GLY A 251 -9.47 19.55 -8.17
CA GLY A 251 -10.40 19.13 -9.20
C GLY A 251 -11.70 18.54 -8.63
N GLU A 252 -12.59 18.15 -9.55
CA GLU A 252 -13.96 17.73 -9.25
C GLU A 252 -14.07 16.27 -8.84
N TYR A 253 -13.32 15.38 -9.50
CA TYR A 253 -13.49 13.93 -9.37
C TYR A 253 -12.22 13.26 -8.85
N LEU A 254 -12.40 12.43 -7.83
CA LEU A 254 -11.41 11.50 -7.31
C LEU A 254 -11.90 10.08 -7.58
N LEU A 255 -11.04 9.28 -8.18
CA LEU A 255 -11.21 7.85 -8.39
C LEU A 255 -10.25 7.15 -7.43
N TYR A 256 -10.79 6.48 -6.42
CA TYR A 256 -10.01 5.79 -5.39
C TYR A 256 -10.23 4.29 -5.51
N VAL A 257 -9.17 3.51 -5.73
CA VAL A 257 -9.19 2.05 -5.63
C VAL A 257 -8.44 1.63 -4.38
N GLY A 258 -9.13 0.97 -3.45
CA GLY A 258 -8.53 0.52 -2.19
C GLY A 258 -9.59 0.01 -1.22
N GLU A 259 -9.17 -0.45 -0.05
CA GLU A 259 -10.09 -0.80 1.04
C GLU A 259 -10.75 0.45 1.64
N GLY A 260 -11.90 0.27 2.30
CA GLY A 260 -12.55 1.32 3.07
C GLY A 260 -11.87 1.62 4.41
N ARG A 261 -12.58 2.32 5.30
CA ARG A 261 -12.07 2.78 6.60
C ARG A 261 -11.65 1.59 7.48
N GLY A 262 -10.48 1.71 8.10
CA GLY A 262 -9.86 0.66 8.91
C GLY A 262 -9.14 -0.43 8.09
N GLY A 263 -9.19 -0.35 6.75
CA GLY A 263 -8.43 -1.24 5.87
C GLY A 263 -6.94 -0.92 5.81
N VAL A 264 -6.25 -1.51 4.84
CA VAL A 264 -4.79 -1.34 4.65
C VAL A 264 -4.40 -0.16 3.75
N ASN A 265 -5.37 0.59 3.22
CA ASN A 265 -5.14 1.71 2.31
C ASN A 265 -5.57 3.04 2.93
N ALA A 266 -4.82 4.09 2.60
CA ALA A 266 -4.99 5.43 3.18
C ALA A 266 -5.03 5.41 4.72
N ASN A 267 -5.71 6.38 5.34
CA ASN A 267 -5.85 6.49 6.79
C ASN A 267 -7.17 7.18 7.18
N ASP A 268 -7.47 7.21 8.47
CA ASP A 268 -8.70 7.82 8.98
C ASP A 268 -8.86 9.29 8.56
N ALA A 269 -7.77 10.08 8.58
CA ALA A 269 -7.83 11.47 8.16
C ALA A 269 -8.22 11.63 6.68
N PHE A 270 -7.83 10.70 5.80
CA PHE A 270 -8.27 10.70 4.40
C PHE A 270 -9.77 10.44 4.30
N PHE A 271 -10.29 9.44 5.02
CA PHE A 271 -11.71 9.12 5.02
C PHE A 271 -12.56 10.23 5.66
N ASP A 272 -12.06 10.88 6.72
CA ASP A 272 -12.71 12.06 7.34
C ASP A 272 -12.86 13.19 6.31
N MET A 273 -11.82 13.44 5.50
CA MET A 273 -11.88 14.43 4.41
C MET A 273 -12.89 14.04 3.34
N LEU A 274 -12.94 12.77 2.94
CA LEU A 274 -13.91 12.29 1.95
C LEU A 274 -15.34 12.45 2.43
N GLU A 275 -15.63 12.05 3.67
CA GLU A 275 -16.98 12.13 4.25
C GLU A 275 -17.45 13.59 4.38
N ARG A 276 -16.53 14.49 4.74
CA ARG A 276 -16.79 15.93 4.88
C ARG A 276 -17.01 16.63 3.54
N ASP A 277 -16.07 16.46 2.60
CA ASP A 277 -15.97 17.34 1.43
C ASP A 277 -16.45 16.70 0.12
N TRP A 278 -16.73 15.40 0.12
CA TRP A 278 -17.05 14.62 -1.08
C TRP A 278 -18.36 13.84 -0.95
N VAL A 279 -18.91 13.49 -2.11
CA VAL A 279 -20.04 12.58 -2.29
C VAL A 279 -19.50 11.34 -2.99
N CYS A 280 -19.76 10.16 -2.44
CA CYS A 280 -19.51 8.91 -3.15
C CYS A 280 -20.68 8.68 -4.12
N GLU A 281 -20.47 8.92 -5.41
CA GLU A 281 -21.50 8.79 -6.44
C GLU A 281 -21.68 7.34 -6.90
N LYS A 282 -20.59 6.55 -6.84
CA LYS A 282 -20.59 5.18 -7.33
C LYS A 282 -19.55 4.34 -6.59
N ILE A 283 -19.91 3.10 -6.29
CA ILE A 283 -19.00 2.06 -5.85
C ILE A 283 -19.03 0.96 -6.90
N VAL A 284 -17.85 0.52 -7.37
CA VAL A 284 -17.71 -0.52 -8.39
C VAL A 284 -16.79 -1.61 -7.86
N GLU A 285 -17.22 -2.85 -8.00
CA GLU A 285 -16.42 -4.01 -7.62
C GLU A 285 -15.18 -4.13 -8.52
N VAL A 286 -14.04 -4.42 -7.90
CA VAL A 286 -12.80 -4.81 -8.57
C VAL A 286 -12.55 -6.30 -8.29
N ARG A 287 -11.40 -6.84 -8.69
CA ARG A 287 -11.08 -8.27 -8.50
C ARG A 287 -9.88 -8.42 -7.56
N PRO A 288 -10.01 -8.12 -6.26
CA PRO A 288 -8.88 -8.16 -5.34
C PRO A 288 -8.30 -9.58 -5.19
N PHE A 289 -7.11 -9.68 -4.60
CA PHE A 289 -6.57 -11.00 -4.21
C PHE A 289 -7.43 -11.56 -3.05
N PRO A 290 -7.54 -12.89 -2.87
CA PRO A 290 -8.31 -13.44 -1.75
C PRO A 290 -7.91 -12.86 -0.39
N GLU A 291 -8.90 -12.65 0.50
CA GLU A 291 -8.79 -11.93 1.80
C GLU A 291 -8.35 -10.45 1.71
N CYS A 292 -8.49 -9.84 0.53
CA CYS A 292 -8.44 -8.40 0.35
C CYS A 292 -9.82 -7.86 -0.08
N PHE A 293 -10.10 -6.61 0.25
CA PHE A 293 -11.47 -6.05 0.18
C PHE A 293 -11.56 -4.75 -0.63
N GLU A 294 -10.63 -4.51 -1.56
CA GLU A 294 -10.59 -3.28 -2.32
C GLU A 294 -11.85 -3.10 -3.19
N LYS A 295 -12.29 -1.85 -3.33
CA LYS A 295 -13.34 -1.42 -4.26
C LYS A 295 -12.89 -0.16 -5.00
N LEU A 296 -13.54 0.14 -6.12
CA LEU A 296 -13.43 1.45 -6.77
C LEU A 296 -14.52 2.38 -6.22
N TYR A 297 -14.12 3.54 -5.74
CA TYR A 297 -14.98 4.62 -5.30
C TYR A 297 -14.86 5.81 -6.26
N VAL A 298 -15.99 6.23 -6.82
CA VAL A 298 -16.10 7.47 -7.60
C VAL A 298 -16.59 8.57 -6.67
N MET A 299 -15.71 9.52 -6.41
CA MET A 299 -15.94 10.60 -5.47
C MET A 299 -16.08 11.92 -6.23
N ARG A 300 -17.15 12.66 -5.95
CA ARG A 300 -17.36 14.02 -6.46
C ARG A 300 -17.31 15.04 -5.34
N ARG A 301 -16.61 16.15 -5.53
CA ARG A 301 -16.49 17.20 -4.51
C ARG A 301 -17.82 17.94 -4.32
N ARG A 302 -18.30 18.08 -3.08
CA ARG A 302 -19.63 18.65 -2.73
C ARG A 302 -19.86 20.07 -3.23
N ASN A 303 -18.87 20.93 -3.11
CA ASN A 303 -18.97 22.36 -3.43
C ASN A 303 -18.10 22.73 -4.64
N TYR A 304 -18.01 21.86 -5.65
CA TYR A 304 -17.26 22.17 -6.85
C TYR A 304 -17.93 23.30 -7.63
N ARG A 305 -17.47 24.53 -7.41
CA ARG A 305 -17.77 25.64 -8.31
C ARG A 305 -16.89 25.46 -9.54
N GLN A 306 -17.49 25.07 -10.66
CA GLN A 306 -16.81 25.21 -11.95
C GLN A 306 -16.23 26.61 -12.01
N GLY A 307 -14.92 26.70 -12.25
CA GLY A 307 -14.23 27.98 -12.30
C GLY A 307 -15.06 28.95 -13.13
N VAL A 308 -15.41 30.09 -12.54
CA VAL A 308 -16.00 31.22 -13.24
C VAL A 308 -15.22 31.38 -14.54
N ARG A 309 -15.88 31.28 -15.70
CA ARG A 309 -15.27 31.60 -16.98
C ARG A 309 -14.81 33.06 -16.86
N TRP A 310 -13.51 33.29 -16.71
CA TRP A 310 -12.89 34.62 -16.56
C TRP A 310 -13.15 35.57 -17.74
N TRP A 311 -13.95 35.16 -18.73
CA TRP A 311 -14.35 35.92 -19.92
C TRP A 311 -15.79 36.46 -19.87
N GLN A 312 -16.57 36.19 -18.82
CA GLN A 312 -17.98 36.65 -18.72
C GLN A 312 -18.17 38.04 -18.09
N TRP A 313 -17.10 38.75 -17.76
CA TRP A 313 -17.14 40.12 -17.21
C TRP A 313 -16.84 41.23 -18.23
N TRP A 314 -16.81 40.90 -19.53
CA TRP A 314 -16.70 41.87 -20.63
C TRP A 314 -17.84 41.66 -21.64
N ARG A 315 -19.05 42.05 -21.25
CA ARG A 315 -20.14 42.43 -22.18
C ARG A 315 -21.00 43.51 -21.56
#